data_AF-A0AB35WHR3-F1
#
_entry.id   AF-A0AB35WHR3-F1
#
_cell.length_a   1.000
_cell.length_b   1.000
_cell.length_c   1.000
_cell.angle_alpha   90.00
_cell.angle_beta   90.00
_cell.angle_gamma   90.00
#
_symmetry.space_group_name_H-M   'P 1'
#
loop_
_entity.id
_entity.type
_entity.pdbx_description
1 polymer ?
#
loop_
_entity_poly.entity_id
_entity_poly.type
_entity_poly.pdbx_seq_one_letter_code
_entity_poly.pdbx_strand_id
1 'polypeptide(L)'
;MQFSDIIKMVQDIWSFSWPPLVICGLAYFMARFFHPAGTTSSLQKILSGMKKYGDKLESTRTILEPYGLTKLVPAISIIMLVSCMFLLNGPITSLVSNIPPYVSYNPALLATKTMSEAQQLALIRKYPMAQSVVEAYYLALRSAELESKIKPDYEELSLWNQAQDLLKFALVFATIMLIVSLKAKLPLGKQITKYLLVLVVLMFLWTISLAGLLFQKERVINEELDMVVIPLIKDASPLLTLPITEKEMDELNQVSHEMSQNWWQVYVIDEYRWEWVKKTFYPNSEPEWH
;
A
#
# COMPACT_ATOMS: atom_id res chain seq x y z
N MET A 1 -0.45 8.60 34.12
CA MET A 1 -0.14 8.26 32.72
C MET A 1 0.72 7.02 32.77
N GLN A 2 0.24 5.88 32.26
CA GLN A 2 0.98 4.62 32.33
C GLN A 2 2.09 4.62 31.28
N PHE A 3 3.22 3.94 31.53
CA PHE A 3 4.36 3.90 30.61
C PHE A 3 3.96 3.34 29.22
N SER A 4 2.96 2.44 29.20
CA SER A 4 2.32 1.94 27.98
C SER A 4 1.69 3.04 27.12
N ASP A 5 1.06 4.04 27.74
CA ASP A 5 0.40 5.14 27.03
C ASP A 5 1.44 6.04 26.36
N ILE A 6 2.58 6.24 27.01
CA ILE A 6 3.70 7.03 26.46
C ILE A 6 4.32 6.29 25.28
N ILE A 7 4.56 4.98 25.40
CA ILE A 7 5.09 4.17 24.29
C ILE A 7 4.16 4.24 23.08
N LYS A 8 2.85 4.04 23.31
CA LYS A 8 1.86 4.10 22.24
C LYS A 8 1.80 5.48 21.59
N MET A 9 1.80 6.55 22.39
CA MET A 9 1.83 7.93 21.88
C MET A 9 3.08 8.20 21.04
N VAL A 10 4.26 7.70 21.46
CA VAL A 10 5.51 7.84 20.69
C VAL A 10 5.43 7.05 19.38
N GLN A 11 4.88 5.84 19.40
CA GLN A 11 4.67 5.03 18.20
C GLN A 11 3.68 5.70 17.22
N ASP A 12 2.60 6.28 17.72
CA ASP A 12 1.61 7.00 16.93
C ASP A 12 2.22 8.27 16.30
N ILE A 13 3.00 9.04 17.06
CA ILE A 13 3.71 10.20 16.54
C ILE A 13 4.75 9.79 15.49
N TRP A 14 5.50 8.72 15.74
CA TRP A 14 6.51 8.25 14.83
C TRP A 14 5.89 7.76 13.52
N SER A 15 4.87 6.90 13.59
CA SER A 15 4.14 6.36 12.43
C SER A 15 3.53 7.47 11.55
N PHE A 16 3.08 8.57 12.15
CA PHE A 16 2.63 9.76 11.43
C PHE A 16 3.79 10.54 10.79
N SER A 17 4.93 10.64 11.48
CA SER A 17 5.99 11.58 11.13
C SER A 17 6.98 11.05 10.10
N TRP A 18 7.30 9.75 10.15
CA TRP A 18 8.37 9.19 9.31
C TRP A 18 8.06 9.19 7.80
N PRO A 19 6.82 8.93 7.31
CA PRO A 19 6.59 8.87 5.87
C PRO A 19 6.82 10.22 5.16
N PRO A 20 6.29 11.38 5.66
CA PRO A 20 6.59 12.69 5.11
C PRO A 20 8.09 13.04 5.10
N LEU A 21 8.82 12.62 6.14
CA LEU A 21 10.27 12.85 6.22
C LEU A 21 11.01 12.07 5.14
N VAL A 22 10.63 10.81 4.91
CA VAL A 22 11.21 9.98 3.84
C VAL A 22 10.86 10.54 2.47
N ILE A 23 9.63 10.99 2.23
CA ILE A 23 9.21 11.65 0.98
C ILE A 23 10.08 12.88 0.70
N CYS A 24 10.23 13.77 1.69
CA CYS A 24 11.07 14.95 1.57
C CYS A 24 12.55 14.61 1.32
N GLY A 25 13.07 13.60 2.04
CA GLY A 25 14.44 13.12 1.87
C GLY A 25 14.72 12.56 0.48
N LEU A 26 13.81 11.71 -0.02
CA LEU A 26 13.87 11.15 -1.37
C LEU A 26 13.80 12.25 -2.43
N ALA A 27 12.85 13.18 -2.30
CA ALA A 27 12.70 14.31 -3.21
C ALA A 27 13.96 15.18 -3.25
N TYR A 28 14.54 15.49 -2.09
CA TYR A 28 15.80 16.23 -2.01
C TYR A 28 16.95 15.48 -2.69
N PHE A 29 17.12 14.20 -2.38
CA PHE A 29 18.20 13.37 -2.94
C PHE A 29 18.10 13.32 -4.46
N MET A 30 16.90 13.05 -4.99
CA MET A 30 16.66 13.02 -6.43
C MET A 30 16.88 14.39 -7.08
N ALA A 31 16.36 15.46 -6.48
CA ALA A 31 16.55 16.81 -7.00
C ALA A 31 18.04 17.16 -7.13
N ARG A 32 18.81 16.89 -6.07
CA ARG A 32 20.26 17.12 -6.03
C ARG A 32 21.01 16.23 -7.02
N PHE A 33 20.61 14.97 -7.18
CA PHE A 33 21.25 14.02 -8.09
C PHE A 33 21.09 14.43 -9.56
N PHE A 34 19.89 14.83 -9.99
CA PHE A 34 19.61 15.26 -11.37
C PHE A 34 20.12 16.68 -11.65
N HIS A 35 19.85 17.63 -10.75
CA HIS A 35 20.17 19.04 -10.94
C HIS A 35 20.81 19.68 -9.68
N PRO A 36 22.11 19.45 -9.45
CA PRO A 36 22.75 19.87 -8.21
C PRO A 36 22.72 21.39 -8.02
N ALA A 37 23.12 22.17 -9.02
CA ALA A 37 23.23 23.62 -8.93
C ALA A 37 21.87 24.31 -8.71
N GLY A 38 20.83 23.91 -9.43
CA GLY A 38 19.49 24.48 -9.21
C GLY A 38 18.85 24.05 -7.91
N THR A 39 19.16 22.86 -7.40
CA THR A 39 18.69 22.42 -6.07
C THR A 39 19.31 23.30 -4.98
N THR A 40 20.61 23.55 -5.02
CA THR A 40 21.27 24.45 -4.05
C THR A 40 20.76 25.88 -4.12
N SER A 41 20.51 26.41 -5.32
CA SER A 41 19.92 27.74 -5.48
C SER A 41 18.49 27.81 -4.93
N SER A 42 17.68 26.78 -5.18
CA SER A 42 16.31 26.71 -4.68
C SER A 42 16.28 26.60 -3.15
N LEU A 43 17.17 25.80 -2.56
CA LEU A 43 17.32 25.71 -1.10
C LEU A 43 17.76 27.03 -0.48
N GLN A 44 18.71 27.74 -1.09
CA GLN A 44 19.10 29.08 -0.62
C GLN A 44 17.93 30.07 -0.68
N LYS A 45 17.08 30.00 -1.72
CA LYS A 45 15.85 30.79 -1.80
C LYS A 45 14.84 30.42 -0.71
N ILE A 46 14.64 29.13 -0.45
CA ILE A 46 13.75 28.66 0.62
C ILE A 46 14.28 29.10 1.98
N LEU A 47 15.57 28.88 2.27
CA LEU A 47 16.22 29.27 3.52
C LEU A 47 16.15 30.78 3.75
N SER A 48 16.41 31.58 2.72
CA SER A 48 16.28 33.04 2.83
C SER A 48 14.82 33.49 3.02
N GLY A 49 13.85 32.78 2.41
CA GLY A 49 12.43 32.99 2.66
C GLY A 49 12.01 32.63 4.09
N MET A 50 12.49 31.49 4.60
CA MET A 50 12.27 31.05 5.99
C MET A 50 12.89 32.00 6.99
N LYS A 51 14.11 32.51 6.72
CA LYS A 51 14.75 33.54 7.55
C LYS A 51 13.89 34.80 7.60
N LYS A 52 13.45 35.31 6.45
CA LYS A 52 12.53 36.47 6.39
C LYS A 52 11.20 36.21 7.11
N TYR A 53 10.68 34.99 7.05
CA TYR A 53 9.49 34.61 7.80
C TYR A 53 9.75 34.57 9.30
N GLY A 54 10.89 34.02 9.73
CA GLY A 54 11.33 34.03 11.12
C GLY A 54 11.48 35.45 11.67
N ASP A 55 12.13 36.33 10.92
CA ASP A 55 12.28 37.75 11.30
C ASP A 55 10.90 38.44 11.45
N LYS A 56 9.94 38.13 10.57
CA LYS A 56 8.55 38.60 10.68
C LYS A 56 7.81 37.99 11.86
N LEU A 57 8.04 36.72 12.14
CA LEU A 57 7.43 36.00 13.25
C LEU A 57 7.94 36.55 14.59
N GLU A 58 9.22 36.88 14.67
CA GLU A 58 9.85 37.52 15.82
C GLU A 58 9.30 38.93 16.03
N SER A 59 9.19 39.73 14.98
CA SER A 59 8.53 41.04 15.03
C SER A 59 7.07 40.93 15.48
N THR A 60 6.34 39.92 15.01
CA THR A 60 4.96 39.65 15.42
C THR A 60 4.89 39.21 16.89
N ARG A 61 5.86 38.41 17.35
CA ARG A 61 5.99 38.01 18.76
C ARG A 61 6.18 39.24 19.66
N THR A 62 7.03 40.20 19.28
CA THR A 62 7.23 41.45 20.06
C THR A 62 5.95 42.27 20.15
N ILE A 63 5.09 42.23 19.12
CA ILE A 63 3.79 42.91 19.10
C ILE A 63 2.73 42.18 19.96
N LEU A 64 2.79 40.85 20.07
CA LEU A 64 1.85 40.05 20.88
C LEU A 64 2.28 39.89 22.34
N GLU A 65 3.55 40.17 22.67
CA GLU A 65 4.11 40.13 24.03
C GLU A 65 3.32 40.97 25.06
N PRO A 66 2.86 42.20 24.75
CA PRO A 66 2.03 43.00 25.65
C PRO A 66 0.65 42.39 25.94
N TYR A 67 0.15 41.51 25.07
CA TYR A 67 -1.18 40.91 25.16
C TYR A 67 -1.18 39.49 25.78
N GLY A 68 0.00 38.98 26.19
CA GLY A 68 0.14 37.62 26.74
C GLY A 68 -0.12 36.49 25.74
N LEU A 69 -0.27 36.81 24.45
CA LEU A 69 -0.61 35.88 23.37
C LEU A 69 0.62 35.22 22.74
N THR A 70 1.81 35.39 23.31
CA THR A 70 3.07 34.81 22.82
C THR A 70 3.04 33.28 22.76
N LYS A 71 2.17 32.62 23.54
CA LYS A 71 1.94 31.18 23.51
C LYS A 71 1.26 30.68 22.22
N LEU A 72 0.58 31.56 21.46
CA LEU A 72 -0.08 31.18 20.20
C LEU A 72 0.91 30.97 19.05
N VAL A 73 2.03 31.69 19.03
CA VAL A 73 3.02 31.61 17.94
C VAL A 73 3.60 30.19 17.77
N PRO A 74 4.10 29.51 18.83
CA PRO A 74 4.54 28.13 18.70
C PRO A 74 3.37 27.16 18.39
N ALA A 75 2.17 27.40 18.92
CA ALA A 75 1.00 26.58 18.63
C ALA A 75 0.61 26.63 17.14
N ILE A 76 0.55 27.81 16.53
CA ILE A 76 0.28 28.00 15.09
C ILE A 76 1.36 27.33 14.24
N SER A 77 2.63 27.40 14.68
CA SER A 77 3.75 26.78 13.97
C SER A 77 3.67 25.25 13.98
N ILE A 78 3.27 24.67 15.12
CA ILE A 78 3.00 23.22 15.24
C ILE A 78 1.81 22.83 14.35
N ILE A 79 0.71 23.59 14.37
CA ILE A 79 -0.46 23.31 13.53
C ILE A 79 -0.10 23.34 12.04
N MET A 80 0.67 24.35 11.60
CA MET A 80 1.18 24.43 10.23
C MET A 80 2.04 23.22 9.86
N LEU A 81 2.97 22.82 10.75
CA LEU A 81 3.85 21.68 10.53
C LEU A 81 3.05 20.37 10.44
N VAL A 82 2.13 20.14 11.38
CA VAL A 82 1.25 18.97 11.37
C VAL A 82 0.38 18.95 10.13
N SER A 83 -0.16 20.10 9.70
CA SER A 83 -0.95 20.22 8.47
C SER A 83 -0.13 19.87 7.23
N CYS A 84 1.11 20.34 7.16
CA CYS A 84 2.03 20.01 6.07
C CYS A 84 2.36 18.51 6.05
N MET A 85 2.67 17.92 7.21
CA MET A 85 2.90 16.48 7.33
C MET A 85 1.67 15.67 6.95
N PHE A 86 0.47 16.12 7.33
CA PHE A 86 -0.79 15.48 6.95
C PHE A 86 -1.02 15.52 5.43
N LEU A 87 -0.79 16.66 4.77
CA LEU A 87 -0.90 16.79 3.31
C LEU A 87 0.10 15.90 2.56
N LEU A 88 1.31 15.72 3.11
CA LEU A 88 2.31 14.81 2.57
C LEU A 88 1.95 13.35 2.80
N ASN A 89 1.37 13.01 3.95
CA ASN A 89 1.09 11.63 4.33
C ASN A 89 -0.24 11.08 3.78
N GLY A 90 -1.24 11.91 3.50
CA GLY A 90 -2.57 11.47 3.05
C GLY A 90 -2.80 11.65 1.54
N PRO A 91 -2.98 12.90 1.06
CA PRO A 91 -3.25 13.16 -0.35
C PRO A 91 -2.17 12.64 -1.31
N ILE A 92 -0.88 12.84 -0.99
CA ILE A 92 0.21 12.46 -1.90
C ILE A 92 0.39 10.94 -1.97
N THR A 93 0.32 10.25 -0.83
CA THR A 93 0.37 8.77 -0.81
C THR A 93 -0.84 8.17 -1.51
N SER A 94 -2.04 8.73 -1.31
CA SER A 94 -3.26 8.31 -2.00
C SER A 94 -3.21 8.52 -3.52
N LEU A 95 -2.62 9.63 -3.98
CA LEU A 95 -2.42 9.86 -5.41
C LEU A 95 -1.44 8.84 -6.01
N VAL A 96 -0.38 8.52 -5.28
CA VAL A 96 0.68 7.62 -5.74
C VAL A 96 0.26 6.15 -5.70
N SER A 97 -0.55 5.73 -4.73
CA SER A 97 -1.07 4.37 -4.66
C SER A 97 -1.96 4.03 -5.87
N ASN A 98 -2.61 5.06 -6.43
CA ASN A 98 -3.38 5.01 -7.67
C ASN A 98 -2.54 5.07 -8.95
N ILE A 99 -1.22 5.02 -8.86
CA ILE A 99 -0.34 4.92 -10.03
C ILE A 99 0.07 3.44 -10.18
N PRO A 100 0.00 2.88 -11.40
CA PRO A 100 0.51 1.54 -11.65
C PRO A 100 2.00 1.41 -11.28
N PRO A 101 2.48 0.20 -10.92
CA PRO A 101 1.78 -1.08 -10.99
C PRO A 101 0.85 -1.35 -9.79
N TYR A 102 -0.24 -2.08 -10.00
CA TYR A 102 -1.13 -2.60 -8.96
C TYR A 102 -0.83 -4.07 -8.69
N VAL A 103 -0.94 -4.50 -7.43
CA VAL A 103 -0.88 -5.91 -7.07
C VAL A 103 -2.29 -6.33 -6.66
N SER A 104 -2.87 -7.25 -7.42
CA SER A 104 -4.13 -7.90 -7.04
C SER A 104 -3.83 -9.19 -6.30
N TYR A 105 -4.68 -9.52 -5.34
CA TYR A 105 -4.58 -10.72 -4.52
C TYR A 105 -5.88 -11.50 -4.58
N ASN A 106 -5.78 -12.81 -4.68
CA ASN A 106 -6.88 -13.75 -4.51
C ASN A 106 -6.56 -14.63 -3.29
N PRO A 107 -6.84 -14.15 -2.07
CA PRO A 107 -6.46 -14.87 -0.84
C PRO A 107 -7.23 -16.18 -0.69
N ALA A 108 -8.47 -16.27 -1.16
CA ALA A 108 -9.23 -17.50 -1.15
C ALA A 108 -8.59 -18.59 -2.01
N LEU A 109 -8.01 -18.23 -3.16
CA LEU A 109 -7.26 -19.18 -3.98
C LEU A 109 -6.01 -19.72 -3.27
N LEU A 110 -5.29 -18.88 -2.52
CA LEU A 110 -4.17 -19.35 -1.71
C LEU A 110 -4.66 -20.27 -0.59
N ALA A 111 -5.71 -19.88 0.13
CA ALA A 111 -6.28 -20.67 1.21
C ALA A 111 -6.75 -22.05 0.74
N THR A 112 -7.47 -22.13 -0.38
CA THR A 112 -7.95 -23.41 -0.93
C THR A 112 -6.80 -24.28 -1.44
N LYS A 113 -5.75 -23.70 -2.02
CA LYS A 113 -4.51 -24.43 -2.39
C LYS A 113 -3.80 -25.06 -1.20
N THR A 114 -3.80 -24.38 -0.05
CA THR A 114 -3.12 -24.85 1.16
C THR A 114 -3.95 -25.91 1.89
N MET A 115 -5.28 -25.90 1.72
CA MET A 115 -6.17 -26.92 2.28
C MET A 115 -6.04 -28.27 1.58
N SER A 116 -6.11 -29.36 2.34
CA SER A 116 -6.26 -30.71 1.79
C SER A 116 -7.66 -30.93 1.21
N GLU A 117 -7.81 -31.88 0.27
CA GLU A 117 -9.12 -32.23 -0.32
C GLU A 117 -10.16 -32.58 0.75
N ALA A 118 -9.75 -33.27 1.82
CA ALA A 118 -10.63 -33.59 2.94
C ALA A 118 -11.09 -32.34 3.72
N GLN A 119 -10.21 -31.33 3.86
CA GLN A 119 -10.59 -30.05 4.46
C GLN A 119 -11.53 -29.27 3.55
N GLN A 120 -11.26 -29.23 2.24
CA GLN A 120 -12.16 -28.58 1.27
C GLN A 120 -13.54 -29.24 1.27
N LEU A 121 -13.61 -30.57 1.29
CA LEU A 121 -14.88 -31.31 1.36
C LEU A 121 -15.62 -31.04 2.68
N ALA A 122 -14.91 -31.04 3.82
CA ALA A 122 -15.52 -30.69 5.10
C ALA A 122 -16.08 -29.25 5.09
N LEU A 123 -15.39 -28.32 4.42
CA LEU A 123 -15.81 -26.92 4.30
C LEU A 123 -17.10 -26.78 3.48
N ILE A 124 -17.19 -27.42 2.32
CA ILE A 124 -18.40 -27.45 1.48
C ILE A 124 -19.58 -28.02 2.28
N ARG A 125 -19.36 -29.13 3.00
CA ARG A 125 -20.41 -29.79 3.79
C ARG A 125 -20.86 -28.99 5.00
N LYS A 126 -19.96 -28.22 5.62
CA LYS A 126 -20.29 -27.31 6.72
C LYS A 126 -21.10 -26.10 6.24
N TYR A 127 -20.88 -25.66 5.00
CA TYR A 127 -21.57 -24.52 4.39
C TYR A 127 -22.30 -24.92 3.09
N PRO A 128 -23.36 -25.76 3.16
CA PRO A 128 -24.02 -26.32 1.97
C PRO A 128 -24.78 -25.29 1.12
N MET A 129 -24.98 -24.08 1.66
CA MET A 129 -25.65 -22.97 0.96
C MET A 129 -24.66 -22.13 0.12
N ALA A 130 -23.35 -22.35 0.27
CA ALA A 130 -22.35 -21.68 -0.54
C ALA A 130 -22.40 -22.19 -1.99
N GLN A 131 -22.17 -21.29 -2.95
CA GLN A 131 -22.12 -21.60 -4.38
C GLN A 131 -20.75 -22.12 -4.82
N SER A 132 -19.73 -21.97 -3.97
CA SER A 132 -18.36 -22.40 -4.25
C SER A 132 -17.56 -22.63 -2.96
N VAL A 133 -16.44 -23.37 -3.06
CA VAL A 133 -15.47 -23.56 -1.97
C VAL A 133 -14.89 -22.24 -1.48
N VAL A 134 -14.67 -21.29 -2.40
CA VAL A 134 -14.21 -19.93 -2.10
C VAL A 134 -15.21 -19.17 -1.24
N GLU A 135 -16.51 -19.23 -1.59
CA GLU A 135 -17.56 -18.60 -0.79
C GLU A 135 -17.69 -19.27 0.58
N ALA A 136 -17.64 -20.61 0.64
CA ALA A 136 -17.64 -21.36 1.88
C ALA A 136 -16.47 -20.97 2.79
N TYR A 137 -15.28 -20.74 2.23
CA TYR A 137 -14.11 -20.25 2.95
C TYR A 137 -14.36 -18.87 3.57
N TYR A 138 -14.91 -17.90 2.84
CA TYR A 138 -15.19 -16.57 3.38
C TYR A 138 -16.28 -16.59 4.45
N LEU A 139 -17.31 -17.42 4.30
CA LEU A 139 -18.32 -17.62 5.34
C LEU A 139 -17.70 -18.21 6.60
N ALA A 140 -16.82 -19.19 6.45
CA ALA A 140 -16.09 -19.80 7.55
C ALA A 140 -15.16 -18.80 8.23
N LEU A 141 -14.41 -18.02 7.47
CA LEU A 141 -13.51 -16.99 7.99
C LEU A 141 -14.28 -15.96 8.81
N ARG A 142 -15.39 -15.44 8.28
CA ARG A 142 -16.24 -14.47 9.00
C ARG A 142 -16.83 -15.05 10.29
N SER A 143 -17.22 -16.32 10.27
CA SER A 143 -17.68 -17.02 11.49
C SER A 143 -16.54 -17.16 12.51
N ALA A 144 -15.34 -17.50 12.04
CA ALA A 144 -14.17 -17.70 12.88
C ALA A 144 -13.69 -16.37 13.48
N GLU A 145 -13.71 -15.27 12.74
CA GLU A 145 -13.36 -13.92 13.24
C GLU A 145 -14.24 -13.48 14.42
N LEU A 146 -15.52 -13.86 14.43
CA LEU A 146 -16.46 -13.53 15.51
C LEU A 146 -16.20 -14.33 16.79
N GLU A 147 -15.64 -15.54 16.66
CA GLU A 147 -15.40 -16.48 17.76
C GLU A 147 -13.94 -16.52 18.23
N SER A 148 -13.02 -16.09 17.37
CA SER A 148 -11.58 -16.17 17.51
C SER A 148 -11.03 -15.09 18.46
N LYS A 149 -10.07 -15.50 19.30
CA LYS A 149 -9.21 -14.59 20.07
C LYS A 149 -7.94 -14.18 19.29
N ILE A 150 -7.67 -14.84 18.17
CA ILE A 150 -6.51 -14.59 17.31
C ILE A 150 -6.84 -13.35 16.46
N LYS A 151 -6.00 -12.33 16.54
CA LYS A 151 -6.09 -11.14 15.69
C LYS A 151 -4.93 -11.21 14.71
N PRO A 152 -5.18 -11.26 13.39
CA PRO A 152 -4.11 -11.24 12.41
C PRO A 152 -3.31 -9.94 12.57
N ASP A 153 -1.99 -10.04 12.46
CA ASP A 153 -1.12 -8.87 12.53
C ASP A 153 -0.99 -8.19 11.17
N TYR A 154 -1.65 -7.05 11.03
CA TYR A 154 -1.64 -6.23 9.82
C TYR A 154 -0.59 -5.11 9.85
N GLU A 155 0.13 -4.91 10.96
CA GLU A 155 1.07 -3.80 11.08
C GLU A 155 2.24 -3.95 10.11
N GLU A 156 2.85 -5.13 10.03
CA GLU A 156 3.95 -5.40 9.09
C GLU A 156 3.50 -5.24 7.63
N LEU A 157 2.27 -5.65 7.32
CA LEU A 157 1.70 -5.50 5.98
C LEU A 157 1.56 -4.02 5.59
N SER A 158 1.14 -3.17 6.53
CA SER A 158 0.98 -1.73 6.30
C SER A 158 2.32 -1.06 5.94
N LEU A 159 3.42 -1.49 6.56
CA LEU A 159 4.76 -0.98 6.29
C LEU A 159 5.23 -1.32 4.87
N TRP A 160 5.00 -2.56 4.42
CA TRP A 160 5.37 -2.97 3.06
C TRP A 160 4.54 -2.26 1.98
N ASN A 161 3.25 -2.00 2.24
CA ASN A 161 2.42 -1.18 1.36
C ASN A 161 2.94 0.26 1.27
N GLN A 162 3.28 0.86 2.41
CA GLN A 162 3.88 2.21 2.43
C GLN A 162 5.23 2.25 1.70
N ALA A 163 6.05 1.21 1.82
CA ALA A 163 7.31 1.10 1.07
C ALA A 163 7.07 1.06 -0.45
N GLN A 164 6.06 0.32 -0.91
CA GLN A 164 5.65 0.29 -2.32
C GLN A 164 5.23 1.68 -2.82
N ASP A 165 4.42 2.39 -2.05
CA ASP A 165 3.97 3.74 -2.39
C ASP A 165 5.16 4.72 -2.45
N LEU A 166 6.11 4.62 -1.53
CA LEU A 166 7.34 5.44 -1.55
C LEU A 166 8.20 5.16 -2.80
N LEU A 167 8.29 3.91 -3.24
CA LEU A 167 9.02 3.56 -4.47
C LEU A 167 8.32 4.10 -5.72
N LYS A 168 6.98 4.03 -5.78
CA LYS A 168 6.21 4.66 -6.86
C LYS A 168 6.39 6.18 -6.87
N PHE A 169 6.36 6.81 -5.70
CA PHE A 169 6.61 8.25 -5.56
C PHE A 169 8.00 8.61 -6.09
N ALA A 170 9.01 7.84 -5.70
CA ALA A 170 10.38 8.01 -6.16
C ALA A 170 10.49 7.93 -7.69
N LEU A 171 9.80 6.97 -8.32
CA LEU A 171 9.76 6.86 -9.79
C LEU A 171 9.13 8.11 -10.43
N VAL A 172 7.94 8.51 -9.97
CA VAL A 172 7.23 9.70 -10.50
C VAL A 172 8.10 10.96 -10.35
N PHE A 173 8.71 11.15 -9.19
CA PHE A 173 9.55 12.29 -8.92
C PHE A 173 10.82 12.28 -9.77
N ALA A 174 11.42 11.11 -9.99
CA ALA A 174 12.56 10.97 -10.91
C ALA A 174 12.17 11.36 -12.35
N THR A 175 10.97 10.99 -12.82
CA THR A 175 10.47 11.42 -14.14
C THR A 175 10.27 12.93 -14.22
N ILE A 176 9.69 13.55 -13.18
CA ILE A 176 9.55 15.01 -13.10
C ILE A 176 10.93 15.68 -13.14
N MET A 177 11.89 15.19 -12.35
CA MET A 177 13.24 15.74 -12.30
C MET A 177 13.98 15.58 -13.62
N LEU A 178 13.78 14.47 -14.35
CA LEU A 178 14.30 14.30 -15.70
C LEU A 178 13.77 15.42 -16.61
N ILE A 179 12.45 15.66 -16.63
CA ILE A 179 11.84 16.73 -17.44
C ILE A 179 12.42 18.11 -17.07
N VAL A 180 12.53 18.41 -15.78
CA VAL A 180 13.12 19.67 -15.28
C VAL A 180 14.57 19.81 -15.73
N SER A 181 15.35 18.73 -15.64
CA SER A 181 16.76 18.69 -16.03
C SER A 181 16.96 18.94 -17.52
N LEU A 182 16.06 18.40 -18.36
CA LEU A 182 16.05 18.59 -19.80
C LEU A 182 15.65 20.03 -20.15
N LYS A 183 14.64 20.60 -19.49
CA LYS A 183 14.25 22.01 -19.65
C LYS A 183 15.37 22.97 -19.25
N ALA A 184 16.19 22.59 -18.26
CA ALA A 184 17.37 23.35 -17.85
C ALA A 184 18.58 23.22 -18.82
N LYS A 185 18.41 22.55 -19.97
CA LYS A 185 19.45 22.35 -21.01
C LYS A 185 20.70 21.63 -20.49
N LEU A 186 20.55 20.74 -19.51
CA LEU A 186 21.65 19.89 -19.05
C LEU A 186 21.99 18.82 -20.10
N PRO A 187 23.23 18.27 -20.07
CA PRO A 187 23.66 17.26 -21.05
C PRO A 187 22.76 16.01 -21.03
N LEU A 188 22.02 15.82 -22.13
CA LEU A 188 20.99 14.79 -22.28
C LEU A 188 21.50 13.38 -21.97
N GLY A 189 22.64 12.99 -22.54
CA GLY A 189 23.23 11.66 -22.30
C GLY A 189 23.48 11.38 -20.81
N LYS A 190 24.04 12.35 -20.08
CA LYS A 190 24.28 12.19 -18.63
C LYS A 190 22.98 12.06 -17.84
N GLN A 191 21.93 12.80 -18.21
CA GLN A 191 20.65 12.73 -17.51
C GLN A 191 19.90 11.44 -17.78
N ILE A 192 19.99 10.91 -19.01
CA ILE A 192 19.45 9.59 -19.35
C ILE A 192 20.19 8.49 -18.57
N THR A 193 21.52 8.50 -18.51
CA THR A 193 22.28 7.52 -17.73
C THR A 193 21.92 7.56 -16.24
N LYS A 194 21.77 8.75 -15.67
CA LYS A 194 21.30 8.93 -14.28
C LYS A 194 19.90 8.36 -14.08
N TYR A 195 18.99 8.63 -15.01
CA TYR A 195 17.62 8.12 -14.95
C TYR A 195 17.58 6.60 -15.03
N LEU A 196 18.34 5.99 -15.96
CA LEU A 196 18.45 4.54 -16.07
C LEU A 196 19.02 3.91 -14.79
N LEU A 197 20.04 4.53 -14.19
CA LEU A 197 20.60 4.06 -12.91
C LEU A 197 19.54 4.08 -11.80
N VAL A 198 18.79 5.18 -11.69
CA VAL A 198 17.69 5.28 -10.72
C VAL A 198 16.63 4.22 -11.00
N LEU A 199 16.26 3.99 -12.27
CA LEU A 199 15.27 3.00 -12.65
C LEU A 199 15.70 1.58 -12.28
N VAL A 200 16.97 1.21 -12.53
CA VAL A 200 17.51 -0.10 -12.14
C VAL A 200 17.46 -0.29 -10.63
N VAL A 201 17.88 0.72 -9.85
CA VAL A 201 17.83 0.67 -8.39
C VAL A 201 16.39 0.56 -7.89
N LEU A 202 15.46 1.35 -8.45
CA LEU A 202 14.05 1.31 -8.07
C LEU A 202 13.41 -0.03 -8.41
N MET A 203 13.70 -0.62 -9.57
CA MET A 203 13.20 -1.95 -9.93
C MET A 203 13.71 -3.01 -8.97
N PHE A 204 15.00 -2.97 -8.61
CA PHE A 204 15.57 -3.90 -7.63
C PHE A 204 14.89 -3.77 -6.26
N LEU A 205 14.76 -2.54 -5.75
CA LEU A 205 14.06 -2.29 -4.48
C LEU A 205 12.58 -2.69 -4.54
N TRP A 206 11.93 -2.48 -5.68
CA TRP A 206 10.54 -2.84 -5.90
C TRP A 206 10.35 -4.36 -5.85
N THR A 207 11.25 -5.14 -6.46
CA THR A 207 11.19 -6.61 -6.39
C THR A 207 11.38 -7.13 -4.96
N ILE A 208 12.31 -6.56 -4.19
CA ILE A 208 12.52 -6.93 -2.77
C ILE A 208 11.26 -6.58 -1.96
N SER A 209 10.73 -5.37 -2.16
CA SER A 209 9.53 -4.92 -1.47
C SER A 209 8.31 -5.76 -1.83
N LEU A 210 8.16 -6.16 -3.10
CA LEU A 210 7.07 -7.04 -3.54
C LEU A 210 7.20 -8.42 -2.91
N ALA A 211 8.41 -9.01 -2.88
CA ALA A 211 8.65 -10.29 -2.24
C ALA A 211 8.32 -10.25 -0.74
N GLY A 212 8.74 -9.20 -0.04
CA GLY A 212 8.40 -8.97 1.37
C GLY A 212 6.89 -8.82 1.60
N LEU A 213 6.21 -8.06 0.74
CA LEU A 213 4.77 -7.87 0.79
C LEU A 213 4.00 -9.18 0.55
N LEU A 214 4.42 -9.97 -0.44
CA LEU A 214 3.83 -11.27 -0.75
C LEU A 214 4.02 -12.26 0.39
N PHE A 215 5.23 -12.33 0.96
CA PHE A 215 5.52 -13.18 2.12
C PHE A 215 4.65 -12.83 3.32
N GLN A 216 4.52 -11.54 3.63
CA GLN A 216 3.68 -11.11 4.76
C GLN A 216 2.19 -11.33 4.50
N LYS A 217 1.72 -11.12 3.26
CA LYS A 217 0.36 -11.47 2.86
C LYS A 217 0.08 -12.97 3.03
N GLU A 218 1.00 -13.81 2.57
CA GLU A 218 0.89 -15.26 2.72
C GLU A 218 0.86 -15.67 4.19
N ARG A 219 1.70 -15.06 5.05
CA ARG A 219 1.67 -15.30 6.49
C ARG A 219 0.30 -14.98 7.10
N VAL A 220 -0.26 -13.80 6.80
CA VAL A 220 -1.59 -13.39 7.29
C VAL A 220 -2.68 -14.35 6.79
N ILE A 221 -2.64 -14.74 5.52
CA ILE A 221 -3.61 -15.69 4.96
C ILE A 221 -3.50 -17.07 5.63
N ASN A 222 -2.28 -17.51 5.97
CA ASN A 222 -2.07 -18.76 6.70
C ASN A 222 -2.59 -18.66 8.15
N GLU A 223 -2.41 -17.52 8.82
CA GLU A 223 -3.00 -17.28 10.14
C GLU A 223 -4.54 -17.29 10.08
N GLU A 224 -5.14 -16.64 9.08
CA GLU A 224 -6.59 -16.68 8.80
C GLU A 224 -7.08 -18.10 8.49
N LEU A 225 -6.30 -18.85 7.72
CA LEU A 225 -6.58 -20.24 7.38
C LEU A 225 -6.61 -21.12 8.63
N ASP A 226 -5.66 -20.95 9.55
CA ASP A 226 -5.63 -21.70 10.82
C ASP A 226 -6.90 -21.44 11.65
N MET A 227 -7.42 -20.20 11.65
CA MET A 227 -8.68 -19.88 12.33
C MET A 227 -9.87 -20.65 11.75
N VAL A 228 -9.85 -20.98 10.45
CA VAL A 228 -10.89 -21.74 9.76
C VAL A 228 -10.70 -23.25 9.94
N VAL A 229 -9.47 -23.73 9.73
CA VAL A 229 -9.15 -25.16 9.69
C VAL A 229 -9.25 -25.80 11.07
N ILE A 230 -8.81 -25.12 12.15
CA ILE A 230 -8.83 -25.70 13.50
C ILE A 230 -10.26 -26.05 13.96
N PRO A 231 -11.27 -25.15 13.85
CA PRO A 231 -12.67 -25.50 14.09
C PRO A 231 -13.20 -26.53 13.09
N LEU A 232 -12.82 -26.43 11.82
CA LEU A 232 -13.31 -27.34 10.78
C LEU A 232 -12.89 -28.79 11.05
N ILE A 233 -11.67 -29.04 11.52
CA ILE A 233 -11.18 -30.38 11.88
C ILE A 233 -11.99 -30.98 13.03
N LYS A 234 -12.42 -30.17 14.01
CA LYS A 234 -13.26 -30.66 15.12
C LYS A 234 -14.61 -31.16 14.62
N ASP A 235 -15.15 -30.51 13.60
CA ASP A 235 -16.44 -30.84 13.00
C ASP A 235 -16.32 -31.85 11.84
N ALA A 236 -15.10 -32.16 11.39
CA ALA A 236 -14.87 -32.92 10.16
C ALA A 236 -15.29 -34.39 10.25
N SER A 237 -15.16 -35.03 11.42
CA SER A 237 -15.43 -36.46 11.57
C SER A 237 -16.85 -36.88 11.12
N PRO A 238 -17.94 -36.24 11.60
CA PRO A 238 -19.29 -36.55 11.09
C PRO A 238 -19.46 -36.14 9.63
N LEU A 239 -18.88 -35.01 9.21
CA LEU A 239 -19.05 -34.47 7.86
C LEU A 239 -18.40 -35.36 6.78
N LEU A 240 -17.27 -36.00 7.08
CA LEU A 240 -16.51 -36.81 6.13
C LEU A 240 -16.98 -38.28 6.05
N THR A 241 -17.91 -38.70 6.90
CA THR A 241 -18.44 -40.09 6.87
C THR A 241 -19.39 -40.37 5.70
N LEU A 242 -19.97 -39.31 5.12
CA LEU A 242 -20.91 -39.43 4.00
C LEU A 242 -20.16 -39.66 2.67
N PRO A 243 -20.70 -40.50 1.76
CA PRO A 243 -20.11 -40.68 0.43
C PRO A 243 -20.09 -39.35 -0.33
N ILE A 244 -19.06 -39.14 -1.14
CA ILE A 244 -18.90 -37.93 -1.96
C ILE A 244 -19.95 -37.94 -3.08
N THR A 245 -20.69 -36.85 -3.21
CA THR A 245 -21.67 -36.65 -4.29
C THR A 245 -20.99 -36.15 -5.57
N GLU A 246 -21.61 -36.38 -6.73
CA GLU A 246 -21.09 -35.88 -8.02
C GLU A 246 -20.89 -34.35 -8.00
N LYS A 247 -21.82 -33.60 -7.40
CA LYS A 247 -21.71 -32.15 -7.25
C LYS A 247 -20.49 -31.72 -6.41
N GLU A 248 -20.23 -32.40 -5.29
CA GLU A 248 -19.05 -32.13 -4.45
C GLU A 248 -17.76 -32.45 -5.20
N MET A 249 -17.76 -33.51 -6.03
CA MET A 249 -16.62 -33.87 -6.86
C MET A 249 -16.34 -32.80 -7.93
N ASP A 250 -17.39 -32.27 -8.57
CA ASP A 250 -17.27 -31.19 -9.55
C ASP A 250 -16.74 -29.89 -8.92
N GLU A 251 -17.21 -29.53 -7.72
CA GLU A 251 -16.71 -28.37 -6.97
C GLU A 251 -15.22 -28.52 -6.59
N LEU A 252 -14.79 -29.70 -6.16
CA LEU A 252 -13.38 -30.00 -5.87
C LEU A 252 -12.51 -29.96 -7.14
N ASN A 253 -13.01 -30.51 -8.25
CA ASN A 253 -12.32 -30.47 -9.54
C ASN A 253 -12.17 -29.04 -10.06
N GLN A 254 -13.18 -28.18 -9.87
CA GLN A 254 -13.10 -26.77 -10.25
C GLN A 254 -12.00 -26.03 -9.48
N VAL A 255 -11.88 -26.26 -8.17
CA VAL A 255 -10.77 -25.74 -7.36
C VAL A 255 -9.42 -26.21 -7.92
N SER A 256 -9.31 -27.49 -8.29
CA SER A 256 -8.08 -28.05 -8.88
C SER A 256 -7.66 -27.35 -10.18
N HIS A 257 -8.62 -26.95 -11.03
CA HIS A 257 -8.35 -26.19 -12.24
C HIS A 257 -7.87 -24.76 -11.92
N GLU A 258 -8.49 -24.12 -10.93
CA GLU A 258 -8.07 -22.81 -10.43
C GLU A 258 -6.70 -22.87 -9.74
N MET A 259 -6.26 -24.05 -9.26
CA MET A 259 -4.92 -24.20 -8.65
C MET A 259 -3.77 -23.88 -9.62
N SER A 260 -4.00 -23.90 -10.93
CA SER A 260 -2.98 -23.49 -11.91
C SER A 260 -2.73 -21.97 -11.93
N GLN A 261 -3.62 -21.16 -11.36
CA GLN A 261 -3.53 -19.70 -11.37
C GLN A 261 -2.70 -19.17 -10.20
N ASN A 262 -1.95 -18.08 -10.41
CA ASN A 262 -1.27 -17.40 -9.30
C ASN A 262 -2.29 -16.71 -8.39
N TRP A 263 -2.10 -16.84 -7.07
CA TRP A 263 -2.92 -16.15 -6.06
C TRP A 263 -2.66 -14.64 -6.00
N TRP A 264 -1.66 -14.15 -6.73
CA TRP A 264 -1.34 -12.73 -6.88
C TRP A 264 -0.94 -12.43 -8.32
N GLN A 265 -1.22 -11.20 -8.75
CA GLN A 265 -0.89 -10.74 -10.10
C GLN A 265 -0.54 -9.25 -10.10
N VAL A 266 0.39 -8.86 -10.95
CA VAL A 266 0.84 -7.47 -11.10
C VAL A 266 0.24 -6.87 -12.38
N TYR A 267 -0.50 -5.78 -12.23
CA TYR A 267 -1.14 -5.06 -13.32
C TYR A 267 -0.44 -3.72 -13.55
N VAL A 268 0.24 -3.58 -14.68
CA VAL A 268 0.79 -2.29 -15.15
C VAL A 268 -0.30 -1.47 -15.84
N ILE A 269 -1.24 -2.13 -16.49
CA ILE A 269 -2.47 -1.56 -17.04
C ILE A 269 -3.60 -2.40 -16.46
N ASP A 270 -4.48 -1.76 -15.69
CA ASP A 270 -5.67 -2.39 -15.17
C ASP A 270 -6.69 -2.48 -16.31
N GLU A 271 -6.95 -3.70 -16.80
CA GLU A 271 -7.86 -3.97 -17.92
C GLU A 271 -9.27 -3.44 -17.63
N TYR A 272 -9.73 -3.53 -16.37
CA TYR A 272 -11.04 -3.01 -15.97
C TYR A 272 -11.10 -1.49 -16.00
N ARG A 273 -10.02 -0.81 -15.57
CA ARG A 273 -9.93 0.65 -15.70
C ARG A 273 -9.86 1.07 -17.16
N TRP A 274 -9.14 0.32 -17.99
CA TRP A 274 -9.04 0.59 -19.42
C TRP A 274 -10.38 0.38 -20.13
N GLU A 275 -11.09 -0.70 -19.81
CA GLU A 275 -12.46 -0.93 -20.28
C GLU A 275 -13.41 0.15 -19.80
N TRP A 276 -13.32 0.57 -18.54
CA TRP A 276 -14.13 1.67 -18.02
C TRP A 276 -13.81 2.99 -18.75
N VAL A 277 -12.54 3.30 -18.99
CA VAL A 277 -12.12 4.49 -19.77
C VAL A 277 -12.68 4.42 -21.18
N LYS A 278 -12.57 3.26 -21.85
CA LYS A 278 -13.18 3.04 -23.18
C LYS A 278 -14.69 3.27 -23.14
N LYS A 279 -15.41 2.61 -22.22
CA LYS A 279 -16.86 2.76 -22.08
C LYS A 279 -17.29 4.19 -21.76
N THR A 280 -16.50 4.93 -20.97
CA THR A 280 -16.84 6.26 -20.47
C THR A 280 -16.53 7.37 -21.48
N PHE A 281 -15.37 7.31 -22.13
CA PHE A 281 -14.91 8.36 -23.04
C PHE A 281 -15.11 8.02 -24.53
N TYR A 282 -15.30 6.74 -24.85
CA TYR A 282 -15.54 6.24 -26.21
C TYR A 282 -16.73 5.26 -26.23
N PRO A 283 -17.93 5.68 -25.83
CA PRO A 283 -19.09 4.79 -25.70
C PRO A 283 -19.51 4.11 -27.02
N ASN A 284 -19.10 4.64 -28.17
CA ASN A 284 -19.44 4.11 -29.50
C ASN A 284 -18.30 3.29 -30.15
N SER A 285 -17.22 2.97 -29.44
CA SER A 285 -16.19 2.06 -29.95
C SER A 285 -16.51 0.61 -29.57
N GLU A 286 -17.60 0.06 -30.09
CA GLU A 286 -17.73 -1.40 -30.14
C GLU A 286 -16.78 -1.94 -31.23
N PRO A 287 -16.12 -3.09 -30.99
CA PRO A 287 -15.47 -3.81 -32.07
C PRO A 287 -16.56 -4.38 -32.99
N GLU A 288 -16.62 -3.91 -34.24
CA GLU A 288 -17.23 -4.66 -35.32
C GLU A 288 -16.42 -5.96 -35.46
N TRP A 289 -16.90 -7.02 -34.81
CA TRP A 289 -16.47 -8.37 -35.12
C TRP A 289 -17.10 -8.74 -36.47
N HIS A 290 -16.29 -8.71 -37.53
CA HIS A 290 -16.53 -9.43 -38.77
C HIS A 290 -15.83 -10.79 -38.74
#